data_AF-A0A4Q3CEE2-F1
#
_entry.id   AF-A0A4Q3CEE2-F1
#
_cell.length_a   1.000
_cell.length_b   1.000
_cell.length_c   1.000
_cell.angle_alpha   90.00
_cell.angle_beta   90.00
_cell.angle_gamma   90.00
#
_symmetry.space_group_name_H-M   'P 1'
#
loop_
_entity.id
_entity.type
_entity.pdbx_description
1 polymer ?
#
loop_
_entity_poly.entity_id
_entity_poly.type
_entity_poly.pdbx_seq_one_letter_code
_entity_poly.pdbx_strand_id
1 'polypeptide(L)'
;MKAAAARSVGAEPQPFPWDAALHFGLGLLRLSPDVFWALSLRELSALGGALRPVQGIDRTGLGALMKRWPDEVAGADQSALREQLTSG
;
A
#
# COMPACT_ATOMS: atom_id res chain seq x y z
N MET A 1 15.14 13.26 -15.04
CA MET A 1 14.95 12.09 -14.17
C MET A 1 14.43 12.58 -12.82
N LYS A 2 13.15 12.39 -12.48
CA LYS A 2 12.58 12.79 -11.19
C LYS A 2 12.55 11.57 -10.27
N ALA A 3 13.37 11.61 -9.22
CA ALA A 3 13.32 10.66 -8.13
C ALA A 3 12.16 11.02 -7.19
N ALA A 4 11.29 10.06 -6.89
CA ALA A 4 10.36 10.07 -5.77
C ALA A 4 10.57 8.76 -5.00
N ALA A 5 10.52 8.66 -3.67
CA ALA A 5 9.82 9.51 -2.72
C ALA A 5 10.60 9.62 -1.40
N ALA A 6 10.96 10.84 -1.01
CA ALA A 6 10.89 11.23 0.38
C ALA A 6 9.49 11.84 0.55
N ARG A 7 8.72 11.39 1.54
CA ARG A 7 7.38 11.92 1.80
C ARG A 7 7.51 13.39 2.20
N SER A 8 7.25 14.32 1.29
CA SER A 8 7.08 15.72 1.64
C SER A 8 5.72 15.88 2.31
N VAL A 9 5.72 16.43 3.53
CA VAL A 9 4.49 16.85 4.21
C VAL A 9 3.83 17.92 3.32
N GLY A 10 2.68 17.60 2.72
CA GLY A 10 1.94 18.48 1.79
C GLY A 10 1.78 17.97 0.35
N ALA A 11 2.32 16.79 -0.01
CA ALA A 11 2.09 16.22 -1.34
C ALA A 11 0.69 15.58 -1.45
N GLU A 12 -0.13 16.07 -2.37
CA GLU A 12 -1.36 15.41 -2.83
C GLU A 12 -1.06 13.94 -3.19
N PRO A 13 -1.95 12.99 -2.82
CA PRO A 13 -1.76 11.58 -3.16
C PRO A 13 -1.78 11.42 -4.68
N GLN A 14 -0.61 11.22 -5.27
CA GLN A 14 -0.52 10.95 -6.69
C GLN A 14 -0.94 9.50 -6.99
N PRO A 15 -1.66 9.27 -8.10
CA PRO A 15 -2.01 7.93 -8.52
C PRO A 15 -0.74 7.12 -8.80
N PHE A 16 -0.83 5.80 -8.58
CA PHE A 16 0.26 4.89 -8.85
C PHE A 16 0.65 4.93 -10.34
N PRO A 17 1.95 5.03 -10.69
CA PRO A 17 2.41 5.19 -12.07
C PRO A 17 2.44 3.85 -12.83
N TRP A 18 1.28 3.37 -13.26
CA TRP A 18 1.13 2.09 -13.97
C TRP A 18 1.99 1.96 -15.23
N ASP A 19 2.04 3.01 -16.05
CA ASP A 19 2.77 3.01 -17.32
C ASP A 19 4.27 2.72 -17.11
N ALA A 20 4.89 3.40 -16.14
CA ALA A 20 6.29 3.20 -15.79
C ALA A 20 6.54 1.79 -15.23
N ALA A 21 5.64 1.26 -14.39
CA ALA A 21 5.77 -0.07 -13.82
C ALA A 21 5.69 -1.17 -14.89
N LEU A 22 4.75 -1.06 -15.83
CA LEU A 22 4.58 -2.01 -16.94
C LEU A 22 5.74 -1.93 -17.93
N HIS A 23 6.17 -0.72 -18.29
CA HIS A 23 7.33 -0.52 -19.16
C HIS A 23 8.61 -1.10 -18.54
N PHE A 24 8.81 -0.91 -17.23
CA PHE A 24 9.95 -1.48 -16.53
C PHE A 24 9.90 -3.01 -16.47
N GLY A 25 8.78 -3.60 -16.04
CA GLY A 25 8.65 -5.04 -15.85
C GLY A 25 8.58 -5.85 -17.15
N LEU A 26 7.71 -5.45 -18.07
CA LEU A 26 7.45 -6.19 -19.32
C LEU A 26 8.36 -5.73 -20.47
N GLY A 27 8.77 -4.46 -20.46
CA GLY A 27 9.62 -3.88 -21.51
C GLY A 27 11.12 -4.02 -21.22
N LEU A 28 11.61 -3.34 -20.17
CA LEU A 28 13.05 -3.27 -19.87
C LEU A 28 13.59 -4.59 -19.32
N LEU A 29 12.92 -5.19 -18.34
CA LEU A 29 13.33 -6.49 -17.78
C LEU A 29 12.90 -7.69 -18.62
N ARG A 30 11.96 -7.49 -19.56
CA ARG A 30 11.41 -8.52 -20.45
C ARG A 30 10.90 -9.75 -19.69
N LEU A 31 10.31 -9.54 -18.52
CA LEU A 31 9.69 -10.62 -17.75
C LEU A 31 8.49 -11.17 -18.52
N SER A 32 8.26 -12.49 -18.41
CA SER A 32 6.96 -13.05 -18.79
C SER A 32 5.86 -12.39 -17.95
N PRO A 33 4.67 -12.10 -18.51
CA PRO A 33 3.56 -11.52 -17.76
C PRO A 33 3.23 -12.30 -16.48
N ASP A 34 3.28 -13.63 -16.52
CA ASP A 34 2.99 -14.48 -15.34
C ASP A 34 4.01 -14.23 -14.22
N VAL A 35 5.28 -14.08 -14.57
CA VAL A 35 6.35 -13.80 -13.59
C VAL A 35 6.18 -12.40 -13.03
N PHE A 36 5.89 -11.41 -13.88
CA PHE A 36 5.67 -10.03 -13.45
C PHE A 36 4.51 -9.92 -12.44
N TRP A 37 3.39 -10.59 -12.70
CA TRP A 37 2.23 -10.55 -11.79
C TRP A 37 2.41 -11.39 -10.52
N ALA A 38 3.33 -12.37 -10.53
CA ALA A 38 3.68 -13.12 -9.33
C ALA A 38 4.63 -12.35 -8.39
N LEU A 39 5.30 -11.29 -8.87
CA LEU A 39 6.21 -10.50 -8.04
C LEU A 39 5.47 -9.71 -6.98
N SER A 40 6.02 -9.70 -5.76
CA SER A 40 5.63 -8.74 -4.75
C SER A 40 6.13 -7.32 -5.12
N LEU A 41 5.44 -6.29 -4.61
CA LEU A 41 5.87 -4.90 -4.82
C LEU A 41 7.29 -4.62 -4.26
N ARG A 42 7.70 -5.36 -3.21
CA ARG A 42 9.03 -5.28 -2.64
C ARG A 42 10.09 -5.85 -3.58
N GLU A 43 9.81 -6.97 -4.23
CA GLU A 43 10.71 -7.55 -5.23
C GLU A 43 10.80 -6.67 -6.48
N LEU A 44 9.67 -6.12 -6.94
CA LEU A 44 9.68 -5.15 -8.04
C LEU A 44 10.52 -3.92 -7.69
N SER A 45 10.40 -3.39 -6.47
CA SER A 45 11.22 -2.27 -5.98
C SER A 45 12.71 -2.63 -5.89
N ALA A 46 13.03 -3.87 -5.53
CA ALA A 46 14.41 -4.38 -5.51
C ALA A 46 15.02 -4.39 -6.91
N LEU A 47 14.28 -4.92 -7.89
CA LEU A 47 14.69 -4.95 -9.30
C LEU A 47 14.89 -3.53 -9.85
N GLY A 48 14.04 -2.58 -9.45
CA GLY A 48 14.15 -1.17 -9.82
C GLY A 48 15.28 -0.40 -9.13
N GLY A 49 16.10 -1.05 -8.30
CA GLY A 49 17.16 -0.38 -7.53
C GLY A 49 16.65 0.58 -6.46
N ALA A 50 15.36 0.49 -6.12
CA ALA A 50 14.67 1.37 -5.19
C ALA A 50 14.72 0.90 -3.73
N LEU A 51 15.43 -0.19 -3.43
CA LEU A 51 15.72 -0.63 -2.06
C LEU A 51 16.67 0.38 -1.38
N ARG A 52 16.12 1.54 -0.99
CA ARG A 52 16.71 2.30 0.11
C ARG A 52 16.39 1.57 1.42
N PRO A 53 17.32 1.56 2.39
CA PRO A 53 16.97 1.19 3.75
C PRO A 53 15.86 2.12 4.22
N VAL A 54 14.65 1.58 4.32
CA VAL A 54 13.53 2.25 4.97
C VAL A 54 13.81 2.14 6.47
N GLN A 55 13.99 3.27 7.14
CA GLN A 55 13.98 3.26 8.59
C GLN A 55 12.60 2.76 9.03
N GLY A 56 12.59 1.65 9.78
CA GLY A 56 11.35 1.06 10.29
C GLY A 56 10.58 2.09 11.12
N ILE A 57 9.25 1.96 11.14
CA ILE A 57 8.44 2.83 11.99
C ILE A 57 8.79 2.53 13.45
N ASP A 58 9.10 3.56 14.23
CA ASP A 58 9.31 3.38 15.66
C ASP A 58 7.95 3.22 16.37
N ARG A 59 8.00 2.85 17.65
CA ARG A 59 6.80 2.61 18.44
C ARG A 59 5.94 3.86 18.60
N THR A 60 6.56 5.03 18.62
CA THR A 60 5.87 6.33 18.72
C THR A 60 5.10 6.63 17.44
N GLY A 61 5.73 6.41 16.28
CA GLY A 61 5.14 6.56 14.97
C GLY A 61 3.97 5.60 14.77
N LEU A 62 4.12 4.33 15.16
CA LEU A 62 3.01 3.38 15.11
C LEU A 62 1.84 3.82 16.00
N GLY A 63 2.10 4.27 17.22
CA GLY A 63 1.06 4.77 18.12
C GLY A 63 0.33 6.01 17.58
N ALA A 64 1.03 6.88 16.85
CA ALA A 64 0.41 8.02 16.18
C ALA A 64 -0.51 7.59 15.02
N LEU A 65 -0.13 6.54 14.27
CA LEU A 65 -0.99 5.97 13.22
C LEU A 65 -2.26 5.35 13.82
N MET A 66 -2.14 4.54 14.87
CA MET A 66 -3.28 3.90 15.53
C MET A 66 -4.30 4.92 16.07
N LYS A 67 -3.82 6.06 16.59
CA LYS A 67 -4.70 7.16 17.03
C LYS A 67 -5.37 7.89 15.86
N ARG A 68 -4.68 7.97 14.72
CA ARG A 68 -5.17 8.69 13.53
C ARG A 68 -6.19 7.87 12.74
N TRP A 69 -6.01 6.55 12.70
CA TRP A 69 -6.91 5.58 12.07
C TRP A 69 -7.34 4.55 13.12
N PRO A 70 -8.28 4.91 14.01
CA PRO A 70 -8.87 3.95 14.91
C PRO A 70 -9.69 2.96 14.08
N ASP A 71 -9.37 1.68 14.15
CA ASP A 71 -10.22 0.64 13.57
C ASP A 71 -11.54 0.62 14.36
N GLU A 72 -12.64 0.98 13.71
CA GLU A 72 -13.95 0.75 14.28
C GLU A 72 -14.18 -0.75 14.37
N VAL A 73 -14.64 -1.23 15.53
CA VAL A 73 -14.99 -2.63 15.73
C VAL A 73 -16.19 -2.91 14.84
N ALA A 74 -15.94 -3.33 13.60
CA ALA A 74 -16.93 -3.64 12.59
C ALA A 74 -17.95 -4.72 13.01
N GLY A 75 -17.82 -5.31 14.21
CA GLY A 75 -18.77 -6.25 14.81
C GLY A 75 -19.78 -5.64 15.78
N ALA A 76 -19.60 -4.40 16.26
CA ALA A 76 -20.55 -3.82 17.23
C ALA A 76 -21.91 -3.50 16.58
N ASP A 77 -21.90 -2.89 15.39
CA ASP A 77 -23.13 -2.55 14.65
C ASP A 77 -23.79 -3.76 13.96
N GLN A 78 -23.05 -4.83 13.66
CA GLN A 78 -23.64 -6.05 13.08
C GLN A 78 -24.55 -6.80 14.06
N SER A 79 -24.36 -6.63 15.36
CA SER A 79 -25.21 -7.23 16.41
C SER A 79 -26.59 -6.58 16.42
N ALA A 80 -26.63 -5.24 16.37
CA ALA A 80 -27.86 -4.45 16.33
C ALA A 80 -28.67 -4.68 15.04
N LEU A 81 -27.98 -4.87 13.91
CA LEU A 81 -28.63 -5.20 12.62
C LEU A 81 -29.15 -6.65 12.58
N ARG A 82 -28.52 -7.59 13.30
CA ARG A 82 -28.99 -8.99 13.40
C ARG A 82 -30.23 -9.12 14.28
N GLU A 83 -30.33 -8.37 15.38
CA GLU A 83 -31.50 -8.40 16.28
C GLU A 83 -32.76 -7.80 15.64
N GLN A 84 -32.62 -6.80 14.77
CA GLN A 84 -33.74 -6.18 14.06
C GLN A 84 -34.35 -7.08 12.97
N LEU A 85 -33.56 -7.97 12.36
CA LEU A 85 -34.04 -8.89 11.31
C LEU A 85 -34.76 -10.12 11.86
N THR A 86 -34.60 -10.44 13.15
CA THR A 86 -35.25 -11.61 13.80
C THR A 86 -36.55 -11.28 14.53
N SER A 87 -37.01 -10.02 14.50
CA SER A 87 -38.23 -9.56 15.20
C SER A 87 -39.38 -9.20 14.24
N GLY A 88 -39.43 -9.85 13.08
CA GLY A 88 -40.53 -9.76 12.10
C GLY A 88 -41.44 -10.98 12.13
#